data_AF-A0A5J5BQY5-F1
#
_entry.id   AF-A0A5J5BQY5-F1
#
_cell.length_a   1.000
_cell.length_b   1.000
_cell.length_c   1.000
_cell.angle_alpha   90.00
_cell.angle_beta   90.00
_cell.angle_gamma   90.00
#
_symmetry.space_group_name_H-M   'P 1'
#
loop_
_entity.id
_entity.type
_entity.pdbx_description
1 polymer ?
#
loop_
_entity_poly.entity_id
_entity_poly.type
_entity_poly.pdbx_seq_one_letter_code
_entity_poly.pdbx_strand_id
1 'polypeptide(L)'
;MQIDPELSRTVIVSTKLDTKIPQFARASDVEVFLSPPACTLDGFMLGDSPFFTSVPSGRVGSGQESVYRSNDEFKQAISLREMEDIASLEEKLGRSLSKQERSRIGVSSLRLFLEQLLLKRYMDSVPMIIPLLEKEHRSAMRKLNEINQELSTWDEVKLKEKGRAFHDLFLTKLSLLLKGTVVAPPDKFGETLQDERANGGAFIETDGLQFPHKLIPNAGMRLYGGAQYHRAMAEFRFVVGGIKCPPITREEIVNACGVEDIHDGTNYSRTACVIAVAKARDTFEPFLHQLGSRLLYILKRLLPISVYLLQKDGEFLSGHGVFLRRVASAFNNFAESTERSCHEKCMEDLVSTTRYVTWSLHNKNRAGLRQFLDSFGGTEQSVMSSNSASAALSQESSFGSLANDKQEVKLKADVKLSHLSSNVDSGAGIQTTETRLADLLDSTLWNRRLGPSSERMVYALVQQIFHGIREYFLASAELKFNCFLLMPVVDKLPALLREDLESAFEDDLDNVFDISNLRHSLGQQKRETEIELKRIQRLKEKFRQIQEQLNFASSCVEA
;
A
#
# COMPACT_ATOMS: atom_id res chain seq x y z
N MET A 1 43.69 -7.96 -16.67
CA MET A 1 45.07 -7.43 -16.81
C MET A 1 45.03 -6.41 -17.93
N GLN A 2 45.16 -5.11 -17.63
CA GLN A 2 45.22 -4.08 -18.69
C GLN A 2 46.54 -4.24 -19.43
N ILE A 3 46.49 -4.37 -20.75
CA ILE A 3 47.68 -4.39 -21.61
C ILE A 3 48.41 -3.03 -21.47
N ASP A 4 49.74 -3.03 -21.50
CA ASP A 4 50.58 -1.83 -21.37
C ASP A 4 51.14 -1.39 -22.74
N PRO A 5 50.36 -0.67 -23.57
CA PRO A 5 50.76 -0.35 -24.93
C PRO A 5 51.96 0.61 -25.00
N GLU A 6 52.17 1.43 -23.97
CA GLU A 6 53.22 2.45 -23.93
C GLU A 6 54.52 1.96 -23.25
N LEU A 7 54.53 0.70 -22.78
CA LEU A 7 55.64 0.07 -22.04
C LEU A 7 56.10 0.82 -20.78
N SER A 8 55.34 1.81 -20.32
CA SER A 8 55.68 2.72 -19.21
C SER A 8 55.73 2.04 -17.84
N ARG A 9 55.16 0.84 -17.73
CA ARG A 9 55.21 -0.04 -16.54
C ARG A 9 55.81 -1.40 -16.86
N THR A 10 56.47 -1.55 -18.01
CA THR A 10 57.01 -2.81 -18.51
C THR A 10 58.53 -2.80 -18.52
N VAL A 11 59.14 -3.82 -17.91
CA VAL A 11 60.58 -4.09 -17.99
C VAL A 11 60.80 -5.17 -19.04
N ILE A 12 61.61 -4.89 -20.06
CA ILE A 12 61.94 -5.87 -21.10
C ILE A 12 63.22 -6.61 -20.70
N VAL A 13 63.15 -7.94 -20.75
CA VAL A 13 64.28 -8.84 -20.46
C VAL A 13 64.48 -9.78 -21.64
N SER A 14 65.61 -9.64 -22.32
CA SER A 14 66.08 -10.62 -23.29
C SER A 14 66.73 -11.78 -22.54
N THR A 15 66.18 -12.97 -22.73
CA THR A 15 66.72 -14.21 -22.15
C THR A 15 67.59 -14.94 -23.17
N LYS A 16 68.42 -15.87 -22.68
CA LYS A 16 69.33 -16.71 -23.49
C LYS A 16 70.44 -15.93 -24.20
N LEU A 17 70.99 -14.93 -23.53
CA LEU A 17 72.11 -14.15 -24.04
C LEU A 17 73.31 -15.04 -24.41
N ASP A 18 73.56 -16.08 -23.61
CA ASP A 18 74.53 -17.16 -23.84
C ASP A 18 74.47 -17.79 -25.22
N THR A 19 73.26 -18.03 -25.74
CA THR A 19 73.06 -18.60 -27.08
C THR A 19 73.20 -17.57 -28.20
N LYS A 20 73.05 -16.28 -27.87
CA LYS A 20 73.08 -15.18 -28.83
C LYS A 20 74.50 -14.68 -29.07
N ILE A 21 75.33 -14.62 -28.02
CA ILE A 21 76.72 -14.14 -28.11
C ILE A 21 77.54 -14.83 -29.21
N PRO A 22 77.50 -16.17 -29.38
CA PRO A 22 78.26 -16.86 -30.42
C PRO A 22 77.82 -16.50 -31.85
N GLN A 23 76.59 -16.01 -32.03
CA GLN A 23 76.03 -15.66 -33.35
C GLN A 23 76.52 -14.31 -33.86
N PHE A 24 77.15 -13.49 -33.02
CA PHE A 24 77.71 -12.22 -33.44
C PHE A 24 79.00 -12.44 -34.25
N ALA A 25 79.00 -11.91 -35.48
CA ALA A 25 80.12 -12.00 -36.40
C ALA A 25 81.03 -10.77 -36.31
N ARG A 26 80.48 -9.59 -35.97
CA ARG A 26 81.21 -8.32 -35.86
C ARG A 26 80.91 -7.62 -34.54
N ALA A 27 81.86 -6.81 -34.06
CA ALA A 27 81.68 -5.96 -32.88
C ALA A 27 80.48 -5.00 -33.03
N SER A 28 80.24 -4.48 -34.23
CA SER A 28 79.06 -3.64 -34.55
C SER A 28 77.73 -4.33 -34.28
N ASP A 29 77.67 -5.66 -34.44
CA ASP A 29 76.44 -6.42 -34.20
C ASP A 29 76.11 -6.46 -32.70
N VAL A 30 77.14 -6.53 -31.86
CA VAL A 30 77.03 -6.49 -30.40
C VAL A 30 76.60 -5.10 -29.93
N GLU A 31 77.18 -4.04 -30.49
CA GLU A 31 76.85 -2.65 -30.12
C GLU A 31 75.39 -2.31 -30.46
N VAL A 32 74.91 -2.68 -31.65
CA VAL A 32 73.50 -2.48 -32.04
C VAL A 32 72.56 -3.32 -31.17
N PHE A 33 72.98 -4.51 -30.74
CA PHE A 33 72.17 -5.37 -29.89
C PHE A 33 72.05 -4.85 -28.45
N LEU A 34 73.15 -4.37 -27.85
CA LEU A 34 73.16 -3.85 -26.48
C LEU A 34 72.58 -2.43 -26.38
N SER A 35 72.64 -1.65 -27.47
CA SER A 35 72.14 -0.27 -27.55
C SER A 35 71.36 -0.06 -28.85
N PRO A 36 70.14 -0.62 -28.96
CA PRO A 36 69.32 -0.47 -30.16
C PRO A 36 68.97 1.01 -30.41
N PRO A 37 68.90 1.46 -31.67
CA PRO A 37 68.52 2.84 -32.00
C PRO A 37 67.16 3.24 -31.40
N ALA A 38 67.03 4.50 -31.01
CA ALA A 38 65.82 5.01 -30.35
C ALA A 38 64.52 4.83 -31.18
N CYS A 39 64.62 4.75 -32.51
CA CYS A 39 63.48 4.49 -33.40
C CYS A 39 62.97 3.04 -33.38
N THR A 40 63.75 2.10 -32.83
CA THR A 40 63.39 0.68 -32.70
C THR A 40 62.73 0.36 -31.34
N LEU A 41 62.92 1.22 -30.34
CA LEU A 41 62.28 1.13 -29.03
C LEU A 41 61.23 2.23 -28.94
N ASP A 42 60.07 2.00 -29.56
CA ASP A 42 58.94 2.94 -29.52
C ASP A 42 58.27 2.86 -28.14
N GLY A 43 58.74 3.65 -27.15
CA GLY A 43 58.10 3.72 -25.83
C GLY A 43 58.96 4.22 -24.68
N PHE A 44 58.31 4.79 -23.66
CA PHE A 44 58.92 5.20 -22.38
C PHE A 44 59.16 3.98 -21.48
N MET A 45 59.98 3.05 -21.94
CA MET A 45 60.19 1.77 -21.24
C MET A 45 60.69 1.97 -19.80
N LEU A 46 60.17 1.17 -18.87
CA LEU A 46 60.56 1.28 -17.47
C LEU A 46 62.03 0.85 -17.29
N GLY A 47 62.91 1.83 -17.10
CA GLY A 47 64.36 1.62 -17.00
C GLY A 47 65.15 1.93 -18.27
N ASP A 48 64.55 2.56 -19.28
CA ASP A 48 65.17 3.17 -20.48
C ASP A 48 65.87 2.22 -21.46
N SER A 49 66.15 0.96 -21.08
CA SER A 49 66.84 -0.04 -21.90
C SER A 49 66.52 -1.47 -21.43
N PRO A 50 66.56 -2.47 -22.33
CA PRO A 50 66.32 -3.86 -21.97
C PRO A 50 67.45 -4.45 -21.12
N PHE A 51 67.11 -5.43 -20.27
CA PHE A 51 68.10 -6.26 -19.57
C PHE A 51 68.40 -7.52 -20.37
N PHE A 52 69.66 -7.95 -20.37
CA PHE A 52 70.12 -9.15 -21.06
C PHE A 52 70.59 -10.18 -20.05
N THR A 53 69.99 -11.37 -20.05
CA THR A 53 70.24 -12.38 -19.04
C THR A 53 70.45 -13.76 -19.66
N SER A 54 71.30 -14.55 -19.01
CA SER A 54 71.41 -15.99 -19.25
C SER A 54 71.13 -16.72 -17.96
N VAL A 55 70.37 -17.80 -18.06
CA VAL A 55 70.04 -18.64 -16.91
C VAL A 55 70.60 -20.03 -17.20
N PRO A 56 71.49 -20.56 -16.35
CA PRO A 56 72.01 -21.91 -16.49
C PRO A 56 70.88 -22.93 -16.57
N SER A 57 71.01 -23.89 -17.49
CA SER A 57 69.99 -24.92 -17.69
C SER A 57 70.14 -26.04 -16.66
N GLY A 58 69.11 -26.29 -15.86
CA GLY A 58 69.12 -27.39 -14.90
C GLY A 58 68.12 -27.19 -13.77
N ARG A 59 67.68 -28.30 -13.14
CA ARG A 59 66.80 -28.25 -11.96
C ARG A 59 67.60 -28.29 -10.68
N VAL A 60 67.14 -27.54 -9.69
CA VAL A 60 67.65 -27.60 -8.31
C VAL A 60 66.93 -28.72 -7.55
N GLY A 61 67.65 -29.60 -6.87
CA GLY A 61 67.05 -30.64 -6.05
C GLY A 61 68.06 -31.65 -5.51
N SER A 62 67.57 -32.69 -4.85
CA SER A 62 68.36 -33.83 -4.36
C SER A 62 68.16 -35.10 -5.19
N GLY A 63 67.35 -35.04 -6.25
CA GLY A 63 67.04 -36.16 -7.13
C GLY A 63 68.14 -36.42 -8.16
N GLN A 64 68.10 -37.60 -8.79
CA GLN A 64 69.11 -38.04 -9.75
C GLN A 64 69.18 -37.17 -11.03
N GLU A 65 68.10 -36.44 -11.34
CA GLU A 65 67.94 -35.50 -12.46
C GLU A 65 68.25 -34.03 -12.09
N SER A 66 68.71 -33.77 -10.86
CA SER A 66 69.07 -32.42 -10.42
C SER A 66 70.49 -32.07 -10.84
N VAL A 67 70.63 -30.96 -11.56
CA VAL A 67 71.93 -30.45 -12.01
C VAL A 67 72.62 -29.67 -10.90
N TYR A 68 71.83 -29.04 -10.03
CA TYR A 68 72.30 -28.27 -8.87
C TYR A 68 71.75 -28.89 -7.58
N ARG A 69 72.64 -29.15 -6.62
CA ARG A 69 72.30 -29.79 -5.34
C ARG A 69 71.62 -28.83 -4.37
N SER A 70 71.81 -27.51 -4.54
CA SER A 70 71.20 -26.49 -3.68
C SER A 70 70.89 -25.19 -4.43
N ASN A 71 70.03 -24.36 -3.83
CA ASN A 71 69.73 -23.02 -4.34
C ASN A 71 70.98 -22.13 -4.38
N ASP A 72 71.92 -22.33 -3.46
CA ASP A 72 73.14 -21.51 -3.41
C ASP A 72 74.14 -21.92 -4.48
N GLU A 73 74.23 -23.22 -4.80
CA GLU A 73 74.99 -23.72 -5.95
C GLU A 73 74.43 -23.18 -7.27
N PHE A 74 73.10 -23.10 -7.40
CA PHE A 74 72.47 -22.49 -8.57
C PHE A 74 72.72 -20.98 -8.68
N LYS A 75 72.67 -20.23 -7.57
CA LYS A 75 73.05 -18.81 -7.56
C LYS A 75 74.51 -18.59 -7.95
N GLN A 76 75.42 -19.46 -7.49
CA GLN A 76 76.83 -19.43 -7.91
C GLN A 76 76.96 -19.70 -9.40
N ALA A 77 76.24 -20.69 -9.94
CA ALA A 77 76.23 -20.97 -11.38
C ALA A 77 75.70 -19.80 -12.21
N ILE A 78 74.67 -19.08 -11.74
CA ILE A 78 74.18 -17.85 -12.38
C ILE A 78 75.28 -16.78 -12.40
N SER A 79 75.96 -16.56 -11.27
CA SER A 79 77.05 -15.57 -11.16
C SER A 79 78.22 -15.91 -12.08
N LEU A 80 78.61 -17.19 -12.15
CA LEU A 80 79.64 -17.68 -13.07
C LEU A 80 79.23 -17.45 -14.52
N ARG A 81 77.99 -17.79 -14.88
CA ARG A 81 77.48 -17.59 -16.24
C ARG A 81 77.42 -16.12 -16.64
N GLU A 82 77.03 -15.26 -15.72
CA GLU A 82 77.03 -13.81 -15.91
C GLU A 82 78.46 -13.28 -16.18
N MET A 83 79.47 -13.79 -15.47
CA MET A 83 80.87 -13.47 -15.74
C MET A 83 81.36 -13.98 -17.10
N GLU A 84 80.96 -15.21 -17.49
CA GLU A 84 81.29 -15.79 -18.81
C GLU A 84 80.66 -14.98 -19.96
N ASP A 85 79.40 -14.56 -19.81
CA ASP A 85 78.70 -13.76 -20.81
C ASP A 85 79.37 -12.40 -20.99
N ILE A 86 79.76 -11.75 -19.88
CA ILE A 86 80.51 -10.48 -19.90
C ILE A 86 81.85 -10.66 -20.63
N ALA A 87 82.63 -11.69 -20.28
CA ALA A 87 83.91 -11.96 -20.92
C ALA A 87 83.76 -12.24 -22.42
N SER A 88 82.75 -13.04 -22.79
CA SER A 88 82.47 -13.37 -24.20
C SER A 88 82.01 -12.16 -25.00
N LEU A 89 81.24 -11.25 -24.40
CA LEU A 89 80.86 -9.98 -25.02
C LEU A 89 82.06 -9.06 -25.23
N GLU A 90 82.91 -8.90 -24.22
CA GLU A 90 84.12 -8.08 -24.29
C GLU A 90 85.11 -8.60 -25.35
N GLU A 91 85.25 -9.93 -25.47
CA GLU A 91 86.04 -10.57 -26.53
C GLU A 91 85.50 -10.23 -27.93
N LYS A 92 84.18 -10.32 -28.12
CA LYS A 92 83.52 -10.01 -29.41
C LYS A 92 83.54 -8.53 -29.77
N LEU A 93 83.49 -7.65 -28.77
CA LEU A 93 83.58 -6.19 -28.92
C LEU A 93 85.01 -5.71 -29.16
N GLY A 94 86.02 -6.45 -28.69
CA GLY A 94 87.42 -6.02 -28.70
C GLY A 94 87.72 -4.87 -27.73
N ARG A 95 86.80 -4.58 -26.81
CA ARG A 95 86.92 -3.55 -25.75
C ARG A 95 86.15 -3.99 -24.50
N SER A 96 86.50 -3.42 -23.36
CA SER A 96 85.71 -3.60 -22.13
C SER A 96 84.33 -2.93 -22.25
N LEU A 97 83.35 -3.51 -21.57
CA LEU A 97 82.00 -2.94 -21.49
C LEU A 97 82.01 -1.66 -20.66
N SER A 98 81.25 -0.67 -21.10
CA SER A 98 80.99 0.55 -20.33
C SER A 98 80.19 0.22 -19.05
N LYS A 99 80.23 1.13 -18.08
CA LYS A 99 79.43 0.98 -16.84
C LYS A 99 77.92 0.89 -17.11
N GLN A 100 77.44 1.54 -18.18
CA GLN A 100 76.03 1.52 -18.58
C GLN A 100 75.65 0.20 -19.26
N GLU A 101 76.48 -0.33 -20.16
CA GLU A 101 76.24 -1.64 -20.78
C GLU A 101 76.29 -2.75 -19.71
N ARG A 102 77.27 -2.70 -18.82
CA ARG A 102 77.45 -3.68 -17.75
C ARG A 102 76.30 -3.67 -16.73
N SER A 103 75.66 -2.53 -16.47
CA SER A 103 74.51 -2.46 -15.55
C SER A 103 73.22 -3.05 -16.13
N ARG A 104 73.21 -3.47 -17.39
CA ARG A 104 72.07 -4.10 -18.08
C ARG A 104 72.28 -5.58 -18.39
N ILE A 105 73.45 -6.13 -18.08
CA ILE A 105 73.80 -7.53 -18.34
C ILE A 105 73.75 -8.28 -17.02
N GLY A 106 73.11 -9.45 -17.03
CA GLY A 106 73.10 -10.37 -15.90
C GLY A 106 71.85 -10.31 -15.03
N VAL A 107 71.63 -11.42 -14.33
CA VAL A 107 70.50 -11.57 -13.40
C VAL A 107 70.72 -10.71 -12.16
N SER A 108 71.98 -10.52 -11.76
CA SER A 108 72.35 -9.71 -10.59
C SER A 108 71.97 -8.24 -10.79
N SER A 109 72.29 -7.67 -11.95
CA SER A 109 71.92 -6.29 -12.29
C SER A 109 70.42 -6.08 -12.44
N LEU A 110 69.71 -7.03 -13.08
CA LEU A 110 68.25 -7.01 -13.16
C LEU A 110 67.61 -7.04 -11.75
N ARG A 111 68.12 -7.92 -10.88
CA ARG A 111 67.65 -8.02 -9.48
C ARG A 111 67.82 -6.70 -8.74
N LEU A 112 69.02 -6.10 -8.80
CA LEU A 112 69.30 -4.82 -8.13
C LEU A 112 68.37 -3.71 -8.63
N PHE A 113 68.13 -3.63 -9.94
CA PHE A 113 67.20 -2.66 -10.51
C PHE A 113 65.77 -2.87 -10.00
N LEU A 114 65.28 -4.11 -9.99
CA LEU A 114 63.93 -4.42 -9.51
C LEU A 114 63.78 -4.16 -8.01
N GLU A 115 64.79 -4.47 -7.20
CA GLU A 115 64.80 -4.18 -5.76
C GLU A 115 64.75 -2.67 -5.49
N GLN A 116 65.57 -1.87 -6.19
CA GLN A 116 65.56 -0.42 -6.07
C GLN A 116 64.24 0.20 -6.54
N LEU A 117 63.70 -0.28 -7.67
CA LEU A 117 62.42 0.17 -8.19
C LEU A 117 61.28 -0.15 -7.22
N LEU A 118 61.25 -1.36 -6.66
CA LEU A 118 60.26 -1.77 -5.67
C LEU A 118 60.35 -0.89 -4.42
N LEU A 119 61.56 -0.66 -3.91
CA LEU A 119 61.79 0.18 -2.73
C LEU A 119 61.31 1.62 -2.98
N LYS A 120 61.67 2.22 -4.11
CA LYS A 120 61.23 3.56 -4.49
C LYS A 120 59.71 3.66 -4.56
N ARG A 121 59.06 2.73 -5.27
CA ARG A 121 57.60 2.70 -5.38
C ARG A 121 56.92 2.49 -4.04
N TYR A 122 57.49 1.67 -3.17
CA TYR A 122 57.00 1.47 -1.82
C TYR A 122 57.09 2.78 -1.01
N MET A 123 58.25 3.45 -0.99
CA MET A 123 58.46 4.71 -0.26
C MET A 123 57.59 5.85 -0.79
N ASP A 124 57.37 5.93 -2.10
CA ASP A 124 56.47 6.92 -2.71
C ASP A 124 55.00 6.68 -2.31
N SER A 125 54.60 5.41 -2.11
CA SER A 125 53.21 5.03 -1.86
C SER A 125 52.81 5.05 -0.38
N VAL A 126 53.76 4.75 0.53
CA VAL A 126 53.49 4.65 1.99
C VAL A 126 52.87 5.92 2.59
N PRO A 127 53.34 7.15 2.29
CA PRO A 127 52.76 8.38 2.82
C PRO A 127 51.29 8.57 2.45
N MET A 128 50.83 7.97 1.33
CA MET A 128 49.41 8.00 0.94
C MET A 128 48.62 6.87 1.59
N ILE A 129 49.19 5.68 1.73
CA ILE A 129 48.49 4.50 2.24
C ILE A 129 48.22 4.59 3.75
N ILE A 130 49.17 5.08 4.55
CA ILE A 130 49.00 5.14 6.02
C ILE A 130 47.79 6.01 6.43
N PRO A 131 47.63 7.26 5.95
CA PRO A 131 46.47 8.08 6.30
C PRO A 131 45.14 7.46 5.85
N LEU A 132 45.13 6.75 4.71
CA LEU A 132 43.95 6.03 4.24
C LEU A 132 43.58 4.90 5.21
N LEU A 133 44.54 4.08 5.63
CA LEU A 133 44.31 3.04 6.64
C LEU A 133 43.83 3.61 7.97
N GLU A 134 44.35 4.76 8.40
CA GLU A 134 43.90 5.43 9.62
C GLU A 134 42.49 6.02 9.52
N LYS A 135 42.13 6.53 8.35
CA LYS A 135 40.76 6.99 8.07
C LYS A 135 39.78 5.82 8.11
N GLU A 136 40.12 4.71 7.44
CA GLU A 136 39.28 3.50 7.43
C GLU A 136 39.17 2.90 8.84
N HIS A 137 40.26 2.83 9.60
CA HIS A 137 40.23 2.40 11.00
C HIS A 137 39.27 3.24 11.85
N ARG A 138 39.34 4.57 11.75
CA ARG A 138 38.44 5.48 12.48
C ARG A 138 36.99 5.35 12.02
N SER A 139 36.75 5.09 10.74
CA SER A 139 35.41 4.86 10.18
C SER A 139 34.81 3.56 10.73
N ALA A 140 35.55 2.45 10.62
CA ALA A 140 35.13 1.15 11.13
C ALA A 140 34.89 1.18 12.65
N MET A 141 35.73 1.90 13.40
CA MET A 141 35.56 2.07 14.85
C MET A 141 34.30 2.86 15.22
N ARG A 142 33.98 3.93 14.48
CA ARG A 142 32.71 4.67 14.67
C ARG A 142 31.51 3.78 14.39
N LYS A 143 31.49 3.08 13.26
CA LYS A 143 30.43 2.12 12.91
C LYS A 143 30.25 1.05 13.99
N LEU A 144 31.35 0.50 14.51
CA LEU A 144 31.29 -0.50 15.58
C LEU A 144 30.67 0.08 16.86
N ASN A 145 31.00 1.33 17.21
CA ASN A 145 30.41 2.00 18.37
C ASN A 145 28.92 2.30 18.17
N GLU A 146 28.51 2.72 16.98
CA GLU A 146 27.10 2.91 16.61
C GLU A 146 26.32 1.60 16.73
N ILE A 147 26.83 0.50 16.15
CA ILE A 147 26.20 -0.82 16.25
C ILE A 147 26.12 -1.30 17.70
N ASN A 148 27.15 -1.06 18.52
CA ASN A 148 27.15 -1.41 19.94
C ASN A 148 26.14 -0.56 20.74
N GLN A 149 26.03 0.74 20.42
CA GLN A 149 25.02 1.61 21.01
C GLN A 149 23.62 1.13 20.64
N GLU A 150 23.36 0.85 19.36
CA GLU A 150 22.10 0.27 18.90
C GLU A 150 21.79 -1.01 19.67
N LEU A 151 22.70 -2.00 19.69
CA LEU A 151 22.62 -3.24 20.47
C LEU A 151 22.31 -3.02 21.95
N SER A 152 22.90 -1.99 22.57
CA SER A 152 22.67 -1.65 23.99
C SER A 152 21.33 -0.92 24.22
N THR A 153 20.82 -0.21 23.21
CA THR A 153 19.52 0.48 23.26
C THR A 153 18.34 -0.41 22.92
N TRP A 154 18.57 -1.67 22.48
CA TRP A 154 17.54 -2.70 22.37
C TRP A 154 17.07 -3.12 23.76
N ASP A 155 16.22 -2.25 24.31
CA ASP A 155 15.50 -2.42 25.54
C ASP A 155 14.04 -2.74 25.17
N GLU A 156 13.56 -3.90 25.60
CA GLU A 156 12.20 -4.36 25.38
C GLU A 156 11.17 -3.32 25.84
N VAL A 157 11.47 -2.58 26.92
CA VAL A 157 10.60 -1.53 27.44
C VAL A 157 10.47 -0.38 26.44
N LYS A 158 11.59 0.09 25.87
CA LYS A 158 11.59 1.15 24.86
C LYS A 158 10.89 0.74 23.58
N LEU A 159 10.96 -0.54 23.22
CA LEU A 159 10.30 -1.07 22.03
C LEU A 159 8.78 -1.12 22.21
N LYS A 160 8.31 -1.55 23.38
CA LYS A 160 6.89 -1.45 23.77
C LYS A 160 6.42 0.00 23.76
N GLU A 161 7.18 0.93 24.33
CA GLU A 161 6.86 2.37 24.32
C GLU A 161 6.77 2.93 22.91
N LYS A 162 7.72 2.60 22.02
CA LYS A 162 7.66 2.99 20.60
C LYS A 162 6.43 2.42 19.88
N GLY A 163 6.09 1.16 20.16
CA GLY A 163 4.88 0.53 19.61
C GLY A 163 3.59 1.21 20.09
N ARG A 164 3.49 1.52 21.39
CA ARG A 164 2.36 2.28 21.97
C ARG A 164 2.23 3.68 21.38
N ALA A 165 3.35 4.40 21.27
CA ALA A 165 3.37 5.73 20.64
C ALA A 165 2.89 5.65 19.19
N PHE A 166 3.44 4.73 18.38
CA PHE A 166 2.99 4.54 17.00
C PHE A 166 1.48 4.26 16.92
N HIS A 167 0.96 3.39 17.78
CA HIS A 167 -0.46 3.07 17.84
C HIS A 167 -1.33 4.31 18.08
N ASP A 168 -1.02 5.12 19.10
CA ASP A 168 -1.81 6.31 19.43
C ASP A 168 -1.75 7.36 18.32
N LEU A 169 -0.59 7.52 17.69
CA LEU A 169 -0.42 8.40 16.54
C LEU A 169 -1.19 7.90 15.32
N PHE A 170 -1.13 6.59 15.02
CA PHE A 170 -1.88 5.97 13.93
C PHE A 170 -3.39 6.21 14.07
N LEU A 171 -3.95 5.99 15.27
CA LEU A 171 -5.35 6.26 15.55
C LEU A 171 -5.71 7.74 15.40
N THR A 172 -4.80 8.63 15.80
CA THR A 172 -4.99 10.08 15.63
C THR A 172 -5.09 10.44 14.15
N LYS A 173 -4.20 9.92 13.29
CA LYS A 173 -4.27 10.15 11.84
C LYS A 173 -5.53 9.53 11.23
N LEU A 174 -5.95 8.34 11.69
CA LEU A 174 -7.17 7.70 11.24
C LEU A 174 -8.42 8.54 11.55
N SER A 175 -8.54 9.04 12.79
CA SER A 175 -9.63 9.93 13.20
C SER A 175 -9.66 11.21 12.37
N LEU A 176 -8.49 11.78 12.08
CA LEU A 176 -8.36 12.96 11.22
C LEU A 176 -8.86 12.70 9.78
N LEU A 177 -8.55 11.54 9.20
CA LEU A 177 -9.03 11.16 7.86
C LEU A 177 -10.54 10.95 7.81
N LEU A 178 -11.14 10.42 8.88
CA LEU A 178 -12.59 10.23 8.97
C LEU A 178 -13.35 11.54 9.15
N LYS A 179 -12.82 12.47 9.96
CA LYS A 179 -13.41 13.81 10.14
C LYS A 179 -13.26 14.71 8.91
N GLY A 180 -12.30 14.39 8.05
CA GLY A 180 -11.93 15.17 6.87
C GLY A 180 -10.68 16.00 7.13
N THR A 181 -9.78 15.99 6.15
CA THR A 181 -8.48 16.68 6.23
C THR A 181 -7.96 17.00 4.84
N VAL A 182 -7.11 18.02 4.75
CA VAL A 182 -6.41 18.44 3.53
C VAL A 182 -4.91 18.06 3.54
N VAL A 183 -4.45 17.36 4.58
CA VAL A 183 -3.01 17.09 4.79
C VAL A 183 -2.46 16.03 3.81
N ALA A 184 -3.28 15.07 3.40
CA ALA A 184 -2.90 14.06 2.43
C ALA A 184 -3.15 14.58 0.99
N PRO A 185 -2.20 14.42 0.05
CA PRO A 185 -2.35 14.94 -1.30
C PRO A 185 -3.45 14.18 -2.06
N PRO A 186 -4.51 14.88 -2.55
CA PRO A 186 -5.59 14.26 -3.33
C PRO A 186 -5.09 13.62 -4.61
N ASP A 187 -3.98 14.08 -5.19
CA ASP A 187 -3.37 13.53 -6.41
C ASP A 187 -2.79 12.11 -6.21
N LYS A 188 -2.46 11.74 -4.98
CA LYS A 188 -1.93 10.41 -4.68
C LYS A 188 -2.98 9.46 -4.12
N PHE A 189 -3.86 9.96 -3.24
CA PHE A 189 -4.78 9.11 -2.48
C PHE A 189 -6.26 9.37 -2.75
N GLY A 190 -6.60 10.48 -3.41
CA GLY A 190 -7.98 10.77 -3.76
C GLY A 190 -8.44 9.91 -4.95
N GLU A 191 -9.69 9.48 -4.91
CA GLU A 191 -10.36 8.77 -6.01
C GLU A 191 -11.53 9.59 -6.53
N THR A 192 -11.77 9.53 -7.84
CA THR A 192 -13.02 10.00 -8.44
C THR A 192 -14.11 8.95 -8.27
N LEU A 193 -15.37 9.31 -8.51
CA LEU A 193 -16.47 8.35 -8.45
C LEU A 193 -16.26 7.15 -9.39
N GLN A 194 -15.64 7.38 -10.55
CA GLN A 194 -15.34 6.34 -11.52
C GLN A 194 -14.29 5.36 -11.00
N ASP A 195 -13.24 5.86 -10.34
CA ASP A 195 -12.20 5.02 -9.73
C ASP A 195 -12.79 4.12 -8.64
N GLU A 196 -13.68 4.69 -7.82
CA GLU A 196 -14.32 3.93 -6.76
C GLU A 196 -15.27 2.85 -7.30
N ARG A 197 -15.98 3.12 -8.40
CA ARG A 197 -16.83 2.11 -9.07
C ARG A 197 -16.00 0.97 -9.62
N ALA A 198 -14.82 1.27 -10.16
CA ALA A 198 -13.91 0.26 -10.69
C ALA A 198 -13.30 -0.60 -9.59
N ASN A 199 -12.85 0.00 -8.48
CA ASN A 199 -12.09 -0.69 -7.44
C ASN A 199 -12.96 -1.22 -6.28
N GLY A 200 -13.96 -0.45 -5.88
CA GLY A 200 -14.85 -0.74 -4.75
C GLY A 200 -16.24 -1.23 -5.16
N GLY A 201 -16.49 -1.41 -6.46
CA GLY A 201 -17.73 -1.98 -7.02
C GLY A 201 -18.87 -0.97 -7.17
N ALA A 202 -19.48 -0.90 -8.36
CA ALA A 202 -20.59 0.02 -8.66
C ALA A 202 -21.93 -0.45 -8.07
N PHE A 203 -22.88 0.50 -7.90
CA PHE A 203 -24.28 0.14 -7.64
C PHE A 203 -24.97 -0.24 -8.94
N ILE A 204 -25.38 -1.50 -9.06
CA ILE A 204 -25.91 -2.07 -10.30
C ILE A 204 -27.26 -2.73 -10.00
N GLU A 205 -28.27 -2.38 -10.79
CA GLU A 205 -29.59 -3.03 -10.78
C GLU A 205 -29.54 -4.39 -11.50
N THR A 206 -30.59 -5.20 -11.38
CA THR A 206 -30.71 -6.53 -12.03
C THR A 206 -30.47 -6.51 -13.55
N ASP A 207 -30.67 -5.36 -14.20
CA ASP A 207 -30.53 -5.19 -15.65
C ASP A 207 -29.07 -4.87 -16.08
N GLY A 208 -28.14 -4.76 -15.13
CA GLY A 208 -26.71 -4.51 -15.41
C GLY A 208 -26.36 -3.07 -15.79
N LEU A 209 -27.35 -2.17 -15.87
CA LEU A 209 -27.18 -0.78 -16.27
C LEU A 209 -26.62 0.07 -15.11
N GLN A 210 -25.59 0.88 -15.41
CA GLN A 210 -24.99 1.80 -14.46
C GLN A 210 -25.64 3.19 -14.54
N PHE A 211 -25.90 3.79 -13.38
CA PHE A 211 -26.47 5.14 -13.30
C PHE A 211 -25.47 6.22 -13.73
N PRO A 212 -25.91 7.31 -14.40
CA PRO A 212 -25.02 8.36 -14.91
C PRO A 212 -24.25 9.10 -13.80
N HIS A 213 -22.94 9.28 -13.98
CA HIS A 213 -22.05 9.97 -13.02
C HIS A 213 -22.43 11.42 -12.72
N LYS A 214 -23.08 12.11 -13.66
CA LYS A 214 -23.34 13.57 -13.59
C LYS A 214 -24.32 13.99 -12.49
N LEU A 215 -25.07 13.03 -11.94
CA LEU A 215 -26.11 13.28 -10.93
C LEU A 215 -25.57 13.21 -9.50
N ILE A 216 -24.37 12.66 -9.30
CA ILE A 216 -23.77 12.52 -7.98
C ILE A 216 -22.90 13.74 -7.65
N PRO A 217 -23.09 14.39 -6.50
CA PRO A 217 -22.25 15.51 -6.08
C PRO A 217 -20.77 15.13 -6.03
N ASN A 218 -19.90 16.03 -6.49
CA ASN A 218 -18.45 15.87 -6.44
C ASN A 218 -17.93 14.60 -7.17
N ALA A 219 -18.64 14.11 -8.18
CA ALA A 219 -18.27 12.88 -8.91
C ALA A 219 -16.88 12.96 -9.56
N GLY A 220 -16.51 14.13 -10.10
CA GLY A 220 -15.20 14.37 -10.73
C GLY A 220 -14.08 14.76 -9.76
N MET A 221 -14.37 14.95 -8.47
CA MET A 221 -13.36 15.37 -7.49
C MET A 221 -12.65 14.15 -6.90
N ARG A 222 -11.35 14.30 -6.59
CA ARG A 222 -10.56 13.24 -5.95
C ARG A 222 -10.71 13.33 -4.44
N LEU A 223 -11.49 12.41 -3.85
CA LEU A 223 -11.79 12.39 -2.41
C LEU A 223 -11.24 11.13 -1.74
N TYR A 224 -11.01 11.20 -0.44
CA TYR A 224 -10.60 10.08 0.41
C TYR A 224 -11.21 10.21 1.81
N GLY A 225 -11.18 9.13 2.59
CA GLY A 225 -11.65 9.10 3.97
C GLY A 225 -13.13 9.46 4.14
N GLY A 226 -13.45 10.32 5.11
CA GLY A 226 -14.85 10.66 5.41
C GLY A 226 -15.62 11.27 4.25
N ALA A 227 -14.97 12.11 3.44
CA ALA A 227 -15.59 12.69 2.25
C ALA A 227 -15.94 11.62 1.20
N GLN A 228 -15.09 10.59 1.08
CA GLN A 228 -15.32 9.43 0.22
C GLN A 228 -16.52 8.61 0.71
N TYR A 229 -16.58 8.34 2.01
CA TYR A 229 -17.68 7.63 2.66
C TYR A 229 -19.03 8.33 2.41
N HIS A 230 -19.09 9.65 2.61
CA HIS A 230 -20.31 10.43 2.37
C HIS A 230 -20.75 10.42 0.91
N ARG A 231 -19.81 10.44 -0.05
CA ARG A 231 -20.13 10.33 -1.47
C ARG A 231 -20.73 8.97 -1.82
N ALA A 232 -20.16 7.87 -1.32
CA ALA A 232 -20.71 6.53 -1.53
C ALA A 232 -22.13 6.40 -0.95
N MET A 233 -22.38 6.97 0.24
CA MET A 233 -23.72 6.99 0.84
C MET A 233 -24.70 7.87 0.05
N ALA A 234 -24.24 9.00 -0.51
CA ALA A 234 -25.07 9.84 -1.38
C ALA A 234 -25.43 9.14 -2.69
N GLU A 235 -24.48 8.41 -3.29
CA GLU A 235 -24.72 7.58 -4.46
C GLU A 235 -25.76 6.49 -4.17
N PHE A 236 -25.62 5.77 -3.05
CA PHE A 236 -26.59 4.75 -2.62
C PHE A 236 -28.00 5.33 -2.47
N ARG A 237 -28.14 6.47 -1.78
CA ARG A 237 -29.45 7.15 -1.63
C ARG A 237 -30.06 7.53 -2.97
N PHE A 238 -29.24 8.07 -3.88
CA PHE A 238 -29.70 8.49 -5.20
C PHE A 238 -30.17 7.29 -6.03
N VAL A 239 -29.37 6.22 -6.07
CA VAL A 239 -29.67 5.01 -6.83
C VAL A 239 -30.92 4.33 -6.28
N VAL A 240 -30.89 3.94 -5.00
CA VAL A 240 -32.00 3.18 -4.39
C VAL A 240 -33.27 4.02 -4.29
N GLY A 241 -33.18 5.33 -4.02
CA GLY A 241 -34.33 6.23 -4.00
C GLY A 241 -35.00 6.41 -5.36
N GLY A 242 -34.28 6.16 -6.46
CA GLY A 242 -34.80 6.19 -7.82
C GLY A 242 -35.52 4.91 -8.27
N ILE A 243 -35.31 3.79 -7.57
CA ILE A 243 -35.81 2.47 -7.98
C ILE A 243 -37.34 2.43 -7.87
N LYS A 244 -37.99 2.02 -8.97
CA LYS A 244 -39.43 1.78 -9.02
C LYS A 244 -39.74 0.32 -8.71
N CYS A 245 -40.98 0.06 -8.31
CA CYS A 245 -41.42 -1.32 -8.12
C CYS A 245 -41.29 -2.10 -9.46
N PRO A 246 -40.63 -3.28 -9.48
CA PRO A 246 -40.53 -4.10 -10.67
C PRO A 246 -41.92 -4.43 -11.25
N PRO A 247 -42.02 -4.73 -12.56
CA PRO A 247 -43.30 -5.07 -13.17
C PRO A 247 -43.92 -6.28 -12.47
N ILE A 248 -45.22 -6.18 -12.23
CA ILE A 248 -46.03 -7.21 -11.58
C ILE A 248 -46.87 -7.86 -12.66
N THR A 249 -46.76 -9.17 -12.78
CA THR A 249 -47.53 -9.98 -13.73
C THR A 249 -48.86 -10.39 -13.12
N ARG A 250 -49.83 -10.67 -13.99
CA ARG A 250 -51.13 -11.23 -13.57
C ARG A 250 -50.96 -12.58 -12.85
N GLU A 251 -50.00 -13.39 -13.29
CA GLU A 251 -49.69 -14.68 -12.66
C GLU A 251 -49.23 -14.50 -11.21
N GLU A 252 -48.36 -13.51 -10.93
CA GLU A 252 -47.95 -13.18 -9.56
C GLU A 252 -49.13 -12.75 -8.69
N ILE A 253 -50.05 -11.97 -9.25
CA ILE A 253 -51.27 -11.54 -8.54
C ILE A 253 -52.14 -12.75 -8.21
N VAL A 254 -52.44 -13.59 -9.19
CA VAL A 254 -53.28 -14.78 -9.01
C VAL A 254 -52.63 -15.77 -8.02
N ASN A 255 -51.32 -15.98 -8.11
CA ASN A 255 -50.59 -16.88 -7.20
C ASN A 255 -50.53 -16.34 -5.76
N ALA A 256 -50.50 -15.02 -5.57
CA ALA A 256 -50.58 -14.38 -4.26
C ALA A 256 -52.02 -14.26 -3.73
N CYS A 257 -53.03 -14.43 -4.58
CA CYS A 257 -54.44 -14.56 -4.21
C CYS A 257 -54.75 -15.99 -3.75
N GLY A 258 -54.28 -16.37 -2.56
CA GLY A 258 -54.63 -17.64 -1.91
C GLY A 258 -55.99 -17.62 -1.19
N VAL A 259 -56.44 -18.78 -0.71
CA VAL A 259 -57.64 -18.95 0.13
C VAL A 259 -57.24 -18.89 1.61
N GLU A 260 -57.97 -18.12 2.43
CA GLU A 260 -57.78 -18.09 3.89
C GLU A 260 -58.70 -19.11 4.61
N ASP A 261 -58.25 -19.62 5.76
CA ASP A 261 -58.97 -20.65 6.55
C ASP A 261 -60.35 -20.22 7.06
N ILE A 262 -60.68 -18.92 6.99
CA ILE A 262 -61.87 -18.32 7.61
C ILE A 262 -62.87 -17.82 6.56
N HIS A 263 -62.44 -17.50 5.33
CA HIS A 263 -63.29 -16.88 4.30
C HIS A 263 -62.92 -17.30 2.85
N ASP A 264 -63.96 -17.60 2.05
CA ASP A 264 -63.90 -17.97 0.62
C ASP A 264 -63.74 -16.74 -0.31
N GLY A 265 -63.07 -15.68 0.17
CA GLY A 265 -62.90 -14.40 -0.53
C GLY A 265 -61.43 -13.99 -0.64
N THR A 266 -61.06 -13.36 -1.75
CA THR A 266 -59.67 -12.95 -2.03
C THR A 266 -59.32 -11.67 -1.27
N ASN A 267 -58.40 -11.72 -0.31
CA ASN A 267 -57.91 -10.52 0.39
C ASN A 267 -56.85 -9.78 -0.44
N TYR A 268 -57.28 -8.82 -1.27
CA TYR A 268 -56.37 -8.07 -2.15
C TYR A 268 -55.33 -7.22 -1.39
N SER A 269 -55.61 -6.81 -0.16
CA SER A 269 -54.64 -6.07 0.66
C SER A 269 -53.47 -6.99 1.07
N ARG A 270 -53.78 -8.22 1.49
CA ARG A 270 -52.79 -9.26 1.77
C ARG A 270 -52.01 -9.65 0.52
N THR A 271 -52.70 -9.86 -0.60
CA THR A 271 -52.06 -10.12 -1.90
C THR A 271 -51.05 -9.01 -2.24
N ALA A 272 -51.44 -7.74 -2.11
CA ALA A 272 -50.56 -6.62 -2.36
C ALA A 272 -49.35 -6.60 -1.41
N CYS A 273 -49.56 -6.86 -0.11
CA CYS A 273 -48.45 -6.97 0.85
C CYS A 273 -47.47 -8.07 0.46
N VAL A 274 -47.94 -9.27 0.16
CA VAL A 274 -47.09 -10.43 -0.19
C VAL A 274 -46.22 -10.12 -1.41
N ILE A 275 -46.81 -9.57 -2.47
CA ILE A 275 -46.08 -9.21 -3.70
C ILE A 275 -45.08 -8.08 -3.42
N ALA A 276 -45.51 -7.00 -2.75
CA ALA A 276 -44.67 -5.85 -2.46
C ALA A 276 -43.45 -6.24 -1.62
N VAL A 277 -43.66 -7.10 -0.62
CA VAL A 277 -42.63 -7.68 0.25
C VAL A 277 -41.61 -8.48 -0.54
N ALA A 278 -42.07 -9.42 -1.37
CA ALA A 278 -41.20 -10.27 -2.16
C ALA A 278 -40.35 -9.42 -3.12
N LYS A 279 -41.00 -8.53 -3.88
CA LYS A 279 -40.32 -7.61 -4.80
C LYS A 279 -39.33 -6.70 -4.09
N ALA A 280 -39.70 -6.13 -2.94
CA ALA A 280 -38.82 -5.24 -2.18
C ALA A 280 -37.58 -5.97 -1.66
N ARG A 281 -37.74 -7.18 -1.14
CA ARG A 281 -36.61 -8.00 -0.67
C ARG A 281 -35.65 -8.30 -1.82
N ASP A 282 -36.16 -8.87 -2.91
CA ASP A 282 -35.34 -9.26 -4.07
C ASP A 282 -34.62 -8.05 -4.69
N THR A 283 -35.25 -6.88 -4.63
CA THR A 283 -34.69 -5.64 -5.18
C THR A 283 -33.62 -5.04 -4.27
N PHE A 284 -33.84 -4.97 -2.95
CA PHE A 284 -32.98 -4.20 -2.03
C PHE A 284 -31.85 -5.00 -1.40
N GLU A 285 -31.99 -6.32 -1.27
CA GLU A 285 -30.98 -7.22 -0.70
C GLU A 285 -29.60 -7.09 -1.43
N PRO A 286 -29.52 -7.10 -2.78
CA PRO A 286 -28.25 -6.91 -3.49
C PRO A 286 -27.57 -5.56 -3.21
N PHE A 287 -28.34 -4.49 -3.02
CA PHE A 287 -27.78 -3.16 -2.76
C PHE A 287 -27.14 -3.05 -1.36
N LEU A 288 -27.59 -3.83 -0.38
CA LEU A 288 -26.90 -3.92 0.92
C LEU A 288 -25.50 -4.51 0.76
N HIS A 289 -25.37 -5.59 -0.01
CA HIS A 289 -24.08 -6.22 -0.29
C HIS A 289 -23.13 -5.26 -1.04
N GLN A 290 -23.65 -4.55 -2.04
CA GLN A 290 -22.88 -3.56 -2.80
C GLN A 290 -22.44 -2.38 -1.91
N LEU A 291 -23.33 -1.88 -1.04
CA LEU A 291 -23.00 -0.80 -0.10
C LEU A 291 -21.93 -1.24 0.92
N GLY A 292 -22.12 -2.40 1.56
CA GLY A 292 -21.17 -2.97 2.51
C GLY A 292 -19.77 -3.13 1.89
N SER A 293 -19.70 -3.75 0.71
CA SER A 293 -18.46 -3.93 -0.04
C SER A 293 -17.77 -2.59 -0.36
N ARG A 294 -18.55 -1.59 -0.81
CA ARG A 294 -18.00 -0.28 -1.14
C ARG A 294 -17.47 0.46 0.09
N LEU A 295 -18.19 0.44 1.20
CA LEU A 295 -17.77 1.12 2.43
C LEU A 295 -16.59 0.42 3.10
N LEU A 296 -16.53 -0.92 3.04
CA LEU A 296 -15.38 -1.70 3.49
C LEU A 296 -14.12 -1.35 2.69
N TYR A 297 -14.26 -1.23 1.36
CA TYR A 297 -13.17 -0.78 0.50
C TYR A 297 -12.63 0.58 0.92
N ILE A 298 -13.51 1.57 1.13
CA ILE A 298 -13.14 2.92 1.60
C ILE A 298 -12.43 2.85 2.96
N LEU A 299 -12.93 2.03 3.89
CA LEU A 299 -12.34 1.86 5.22
C LEU A 299 -10.93 1.26 5.13
N LYS A 300 -10.73 0.21 4.34
CA LYS A 300 -9.40 -0.41 4.12
C LYS A 300 -8.38 0.56 3.52
N ARG A 301 -8.82 1.50 2.68
CA ARG A 301 -7.94 2.54 2.11
C ARG A 301 -7.44 3.55 3.13
N LEU A 302 -8.07 3.68 4.29
CA LEU A 302 -7.58 4.59 5.32
C LEU A 302 -6.21 4.17 5.86
N LEU A 303 -5.95 2.86 5.93
CA LEU A 303 -4.69 2.31 6.43
C LEU A 303 -3.45 2.85 5.68
N PRO A 304 -3.32 2.68 4.34
CA PRO A 304 -2.15 3.19 3.62
C PRO A 304 -2.04 4.72 3.66
N ILE A 305 -3.15 5.45 3.76
CA ILE A 305 -3.13 6.92 3.88
C ILE A 305 -2.60 7.33 5.26
N SER A 306 -3.08 6.70 6.33
CA SER A 306 -2.60 6.94 7.70
C SER A 306 -1.10 6.64 7.81
N VAL A 307 -0.64 5.53 7.23
CA VAL A 307 0.78 5.17 7.22
C VAL A 307 1.62 6.21 6.47
N TYR A 308 1.14 6.72 5.33
CA TYR A 308 1.82 7.79 4.60
C TYR A 308 1.92 9.08 5.43
N LEU A 309 0.87 9.44 6.17
CA LEU A 309 0.90 10.61 7.05
C LEU A 309 1.94 10.44 8.17
N LEU A 310 2.03 9.26 8.78
CA LEU A 310 3.07 8.95 9.78
C LEU A 310 4.48 9.03 9.19
N GLN A 311 4.68 8.57 7.95
CA GLN A 311 5.96 8.68 7.25
C GLN A 311 6.35 10.13 6.99
N LYS A 312 5.40 10.96 6.56
CA LYS A 312 5.62 12.38 6.30
C LYS A 312 6.06 13.12 7.57
N ASP A 313 5.50 12.76 8.72
CA ASP A 313 5.77 13.42 9.99
C ASP A 313 7.02 12.86 10.71
N GLY A 314 7.70 11.85 10.13
CA GLY A 314 8.88 11.21 10.72
C GLY A 314 8.57 10.25 11.88
N GLU A 315 7.30 9.94 12.07
CA GLU A 315 6.75 9.14 13.18
C GLU A 315 6.58 7.65 12.79
N PHE A 316 7.12 7.26 11.63
CA PHE A 316 7.02 5.90 11.10
C PHE A 316 8.12 5.00 11.66
N LEU A 317 7.73 3.81 12.13
CA LEU A 317 8.64 2.77 12.65
C LEU A 317 9.35 2.03 11.50
N SER A 318 10.35 2.68 10.90
CA SER A 318 11.20 2.07 9.88
C SER A 318 11.97 0.87 10.44
N GLY A 319 11.99 -0.25 9.72
CA GLY A 319 12.68 -1.48 10.12
C GLY A 319 11.82 -2.50 10.88
N HIS A 320 10.61 -2.12 11.33
CA HIS A 320 9.70 -3.01 12.05
C HIS A 320 8.55 -3.52 11.17
N GLY A 321 8.89 -4.21 10.07
CA GLY A 321 7.92 -4.68 9.08
C GLY A 321 6.93 -5.75 9.60
N VAL A 322 7.32 -6.53 10.61
CA VAL A 322 6.41 -7.51 11.25
C VAL A 322 5.33 -6.79 12.06
N PHE A 323 5.73 -5.85 12.91
CA PHE A 323 4.83 -5.00 13.69
C PHE A 323 3.81 -4.28 12.80
N LEU A 324 4.27 -3.62 11.73
CA LEU A 324 3.38 -2.89 10.81
C LEU A 324 2.38 -3.82 10.11
N ARG A 325 2.81 -5.04 9.72
CA ARG A 325 1.90 -6.05 9.16
C ARG A 325 0.88 -6.53 10.17
N ARG A 326 1.26 -6.66 11.45
CA ARG A 326 0.31 -7.02 12.51
C ARG A 326 -0.76 -5.95 12.68
N VAL A 327 -0.37 -4.69 12.83
CA VAL A 327 -1.32 -3.56 12.95
C VAL A 327 -2.25 -3.49 11.73
N ALA A 328 -1.69 -3.67 10.53
CA ALA A 328 -2.46 -3.73 9.29
C ALA A 328 -3.48 -4.89 9.28
N SER A 329 -3.07 -6.09 9.72
CA SER A 329 -3.93 -7.27 9.82
C SER A 329 -5.05 -7.05 10.83
N ALA A 330 -4.72 -6.57 12.03
CA ALA A 330 -5.69 -6.28 13.07
C ALA A 330 -6.74 -5.24 12.62
N PHE A 331 -6.30 -4.16 11.95
CA PHE A 331 -7.20 -3.17 11.37
C PHE A 331 -8.11 -3.77 10.28
N ASN A 332 -7.57 -4.57 9.36
CA ASN A 332 -8.36 -5.17 8.29
C ASN A 332 -9.39 -6.18 8.83
N ASN A 333 -9.00 -7.00 9.82
CA ASN A 333 -9.90 -7.94 10.48
C ASN A 333 -11.03 -7.21 11.23
N PHE A 334 -10.70 -6.11 11.90
CA PHE A 334 -11.70 -5.24 12.51
C PHE A 334 -12.67 -4.65 11.47
N ALA A 335 -12.15 -4.13 10.35
CA ALA A 335 -12.96 -3.55 9.29
C ALA A 335 -13.95 -4.57 8.71
N GLU A 336 -13.48 -5.79 8.42
CA GLU A 336 -14.30 -6.88 7.88
C GLU A 336 -15.34 -7.39 8.88
N SER A 337 -14.96 -7.58 10.15
CA SER A 337 -15.90 -8.03 11.18
C SER A 337 -16.98 -6.98 11.47
N THR A 338 -16.59 -5.70 11.50
CA THR A 338 -17.53 -4.59 11.72
C THR A 338 -18.51 -4.45 10.57
N GLU A 339 -18.03 -4.55 9.32
CA GLU A 339 -18.90 -4.54 8.14
C GLU A 339 -19.86 -5.73 8.16
N ARG A 340 -19.38 -6.95 8.42
CA ARG A 340 -20.22 -8.15 8.50
C ARG A 340 -21.33 -7.99 9.54
N SER A 341 -20.99 -7.51 10.74
CA SER A 341 -21.98 -7.29 11.80
C SER A 341 -22.98 -6.19 11.45
N CYS A 342 -22.54 -5.11 10.80
CA CYS A 342 -23.43 -4.05 10.32
C CYS A 342 -24.37 -4.57 9.22
N HIS A 343 -23.83 -5.34 8.28
CA HIS A 343 -24.56 -5.96 7.19
C HIS A 343 -25.65 -6.91 7.71
N GLU A 344 -25.31 -7.82 8.62
CA GLU A 344 -26.26 -8.74 9.26
C GLU A 344 -27.43 -7.99 9.90
N LYS A 345 -27.15 -6.92 10.64
CA LYS A 345 -28.21 -6.08 11.22
C LYS A 345 -29.07 -5.43 10.15
N CYS A 346 -28.49 -4.89 9.08
CA CYS A 346 -29.26 -4.31 7.97
C CYS A 346 -30.17 -5.37 7.32
N MET A 347 -29.67 -6.59 7.16
CA MET A 347 -30.42 -7.71 6.61
C MET A 347 -31.57 -8.13 7.52
N GLU A 348 -31.32 -8.21 8.84
CA GLU A 348 -32.37 -8.50 9.84
C GLU A 348 -33.51 -7.47 9.79
N ASP A 349 -33.20 -6.18 9.62
CA ASP A 349 -34.23 -5.15 9.46
C ASP A 349 -34.99 -5.30 8.15
N LEU A 350 -34.29 -5.58 7.04
CA LEU A 350 -34.95 -5.81 5.75
C LEU A 350 -35.90 -6.99 5.86
N VAL A 351 -35.46 -8.10 6.46
CA VAL A 351 -36.28 -9.29 6.71
C VAL A 351 -37.44 -9.00 7.68
N SER A 352 -37.20 -8.23 8.74
CA SER A 352 -38.23 -7.89 9.73
C SER A 352 -39.32 -7.01 9.13
N THR A 353 -38.92 -5.94 8.43
CA THR A 353 -39.84 -5.04 7.73
C THR A 353 -40.63 -5.78 6.67
N THR A 354 -40.01 -6.73 5.97
CA THR A 354 -40.70 -7.54 4.95
C THR A 354 -41.55 -8.68 5.54
N ARG A 355 -41.33 -9.09 6.80
CA ARG A 355 -42.10 -10.17 7.45
C ARG A 355 -43.46 -9.72 8.02
N TYR A 356 -43.56 -8.50 8.55
CA TYR A 356 -44.75 -8.02 9.28
C TYR A 356 -45.42 -6.80 8.61
N VAL A 357 -45.42 -6.72 7.28
CA VAL A 357 -46.06 -5.59 6.57
C VAL A 357 -47.57 -5.62 6.79
N THR A 358 -48.03 -4.72 7.66
CA THR A 358 -49.45 -4.33 7.77
C THR A 358 -49.67 -3.04 6.99
N TRP A 359 -50.85 -2.94 6.36
CA TRP A 359 -51.28 -1.78 5.57
C TRP A 359 -51.10 -0.43 6.28
N SER A 360 -51.25 -0.40 7.61
CA SER A 360 -51.16 0.82 8.43
C SER A 360 -49.73 1.35 8.65
N LEU A 361 -48.68 0.53 8.55
CA LEU A 361 -47.35 0.94 9.05
C LEU A 361 -46.57 1.87 8.10
N HIS A 362 -46.86 1.83 6.80
CA HIS A 362 -46.01 2.46 5.77
C HIS A 362 -46.66 3.63 5.01
N ASN A 363 -47.85 4.07 5.43
CA ASN A 363 -48.67 4.96 4.61
C ASN A 363 -48.49 6.46 4.94
N LYS A 364 -47.33 7.03 4.57
CA LYS A 364 -47.12 8.50 4.64
C LYS A 364 -47.79 9.28 3.50
N ASN A 365 -48.32 8.61 2.47
CA ASN A 365 -48.85 9.23 1.25
C ASN A 365 -50.35 8.96 1.00
N ARG A 366 -51.16 9.04 2.08
CA ARG A 366 -52.62 8.75 2.08
C ARG A 366 -53.44 9.60 1.10
N ALA A 367 -53.00 10.82 0.77
CA ALA A 367 -53.74 11.74 -0.08
C ALA A 367 -53.82 11.29 -1.55
N GLY A 368 -52.72 10.76 -2.10
CA GLY A 368 -52.68 10.30 -3.50
C GLY A 368 -53.48 9.03 -3.74
N LEU A 369 -53.49 8.12 -2.77
CA LEU A 369 -54.30 6.91 -2.85
C LEU A 369 -55.80 7.19 -2.69
N ARG A 370 -56.18 8.12 -1.82
CA ARG A 370 -57.58 8.54 -1.66
C ARG A 370 -58.16 9.06 -2.97
N GLN A 371 -57.42 9.94 -3.65
CA GLN A 371 -57.81 10.47 -4.95
C GLN A 371 -57.91 9.38 -6.04
N PHE A 372 -57.08 8.34 -5.95
CA PHE A 372 -57.11 7.19 -6.87
C PHE A 372 -58.30 6.25 -6.59
N LEU A 373 -58.59 5.94 -5.32
CA LEU A 373 -59.72 5.09 -4.91
C LEU A 373 -61.07 5.79 -5.14
N ASP A 374 -61.15 7.10 -4.90
CA ASP A 374 -62.34 7.91 -5.18
C ASP A 374 -62.69 7.90 -6.69
N SER A 375 -61.69 7.73 -7.57
CA SER A 375 -61.89 7.57 -9.02
C SER A 375 -62.58 6.25 -9.40
N PHE A 376 -62.55 5.22 -8.56
CA PHE A 376 -63.28 3.97 -8.78
C PHE A 376 -64.70 4.03 -8.23
N GLY A 377 -64.90 4.72 -7.10
CA GLY A 377 -66.22 4.86 -6.46
C GLY A 377 -67.24 5.68 -7.26
N GLY A 378 -66.78 6.54 -8.19
CA GLY A 378 -67.65 7.39 -9.01
C GLY A 378 -68.43 6.68 -10.14
N THR A 379 -68.07 5.43 -10.50
CA THR A 379 -68.62 4.79 -11.72
C THR A 379 -69.76 3.82 -11.44
N GLU A 380 -69.99 3.39 -10.20
CA GLU A 380 -70.97 2.34 -9.87
C GLU A 380 -72.29 2.84 -9.23
N GLN A 381 -72.42 4.14 -8.91
CA GLN A 381 -73.65 4.69 -8.32
C GLN A 381 -74.68 5.22 -9.34
N SER A 382 -74.39 5.20 -10.65
CA SER A 382 -75.29 5.79 -11.68
C SER A 382 -76.34 4.83 -12.26
N VAL A 383 -76.42 3.56 -11.85
CA VAL A 383 -77.32 2.57 -12.51
C VAL A 383 -78.43 2.03 -11.59
N MET A 384 -78.51 2.45 -10.33
CA MET A 384 -79.50 1.90 -9.39
C MET A 384 -80.26 2.99 -8.62
N SER A 385 -80.98 3.87 -9.31
CA SER A 385 -82.15 4.58 -8.77
C SER A 385 -82.89 5.38 -9.87
N SER A 386 -83.53 4.65 -10.79
CA SER A 386 -84.59 5.20 -11.64
C SER A 386 -85.92 4.60 -11.20
N ASN A 387 -86.67 5.34 -10.38
CA ASN A 387 -88.13 5.52 -10.45
C ASN A 387 -88.71 5.96 -9.10
N SER A 388 -89.05 7.25 -8.98
CA SER A 388 -90.41 7.70 -8.64
C SER A 388 -90.50 9.22 -8.78
N ALA A 389 -91.54 9.66 -9.49
CA ALA A 389 -91.94 11.05 -9.73
C ALA A 389 -92.12 11.82 -8.40
N SER A 390 -92.02 13.15 -8.31
CA SER A 390 -92.69 14.14 -9.16
C SER A 390 -92.23 15.58 -8.88
N ALA A 391 -92.19 16.39 -9.95
CA ALA A 391 -92.60 17.79 -10.06
C ALA A 391 -92.10 18.84 -9.04
N ALA A 392 -91.28 19.79 -9.53
CA ALA A 392 -91.70 21.17 -9.83
C ALA A 392 -90.58 22.22 -9.61
N LEU A 393 -90.32 22.99 -10.68
CA LEU A 393 -89.93 24.42 -10.73
C LEU A 393 -88.62 24.84 -10.01
N SER A 394 -87.52 25.16 -10.71
CA SER A 394 -87.26 26.32 -11.59
C SER A 394 -87.30 27.68 -10.89
N GLN A 395 -86.12 28.26 -10.60
CA GLN A 395 -85.70 29.66 -10.82
C GLN A 395 -84.32 29.85 -10.15
N GLU A 396 -83.23 30.12 -10.91
CA GLU A 396 -82.79 31.47 -11.33
C GLU A 396 -82.82 32.47 -10.16
N SER A 397 -81.78 33.20 -9.77
CA SER A 397 -80.65 33.83 -10.46
C SER A 397 -79.90 34.61 -9.34
N SER A 398 -78.57 34.75 -9.31
CA SER A 398 -77.76 35.79 -9.99
C SER A 398 -77.07 36.73 -8.99
N PHE A 399 -75.84 37.11 -9.35
CA PHE A 399 -75.07 38.30 -8.94
C PHE A 399 -74.62 38.37 -7.47
N GLY A 400 -73.39 38.76 -7.12
CA GLY A 400 -72.30 39.46 -7.80
C GLY A 400 -71.56 40.22 -6.69
N SER A 401 -70.35 39.80 -6.32
CA SER A 401 -69.08 40.45 -6.69
C SER A 401 -68.56 41.49 -5.70
N LEU A 402 -67.24 41.40 -5.46
CA LEU A 402 -66.24 42.42 -5.08
C LEU A 402 -65.84 42.65 -3.61
N ALA A 403 -64.52 42.44 -3.43
CA ALA A 403 -63.52 43.23 -2.71
C ALA A 403 -63.65 43.38 -1.18
N ASN A 404 -62.79 42.71 -0.39
CA ASN A 404 -61.41 43.10 -0.03
C ASN A 404 -61.37 44.28 0.95
N ASP A 405 -61.06 44.01 2.22
CA ASP A 405 -59.97 44.72 2.90
C ASP A 405 -59.54 44.07 4.23
N LYS A 406 -58.23 44.19 4.48
CA LYS A 406 -57.52 43.80 5.70
C LYS A 406 -57.73 44.85 6.79
N GLN A 407 -57.85 44.43 8.05
CA GLN A 407 -57.11 45.09 9.14
C GLN A 407 -57.02 44.22 10.40
N GLU A 408 -55.80 44.17 10.94
CA GLU A 408 -55.44 43.69 12.28
C GLU A 408 -56.16 44.48 13.38
N VAL A 409 -56.32 43.90 14.58
CA VAL A 409 -55.78 44.44 15.84
C VAL A 409 -55.99 43.42 16.99
N LYS A 410 -54.97 43.38 17.84
CA LYS A 410 -54.68 42.55 19.01
C LYS A 410 -55.36 43.11 20.28
N LEU A 411 -55.64 42.25 21.28
CA LEU A 411 -55.41 42.41 22.75
C LEU A 411 -56.32 41.45 23.56
N LYS A 412 -55.74 40.48 24.29
CA LYS A 412 -55.64 40.38 25.78
C LYS A 412 -57.00 40.42 26.50
N ALA A 413 -57.51 39.33 27.08
CA ALA A 413 -57.07 38.55 28.25
C ALA A 413 -58.06 38.78 29.40
N ASP A 414 -58.74 37.74 29.88
CA ASP A 414 -59.06 37.64 31.31
C ASP A 414 -59.37 36.20 31.76
N VAL A 415 -58.96 35.94 32.99
CA VAL A 415 -58.89 34.64 33.68
C VAL A 415 -60.08 34.48 34.63
N LYS A 416 -60.68 33.28 34.72
CA LYS A 416 -61.24 32.72 35.98
C LYS A 416 -61.56 31.21 35.90
N LEU A 417 -60.89 30.45 36.78
CA LEU A 417 -61.24 29.12 37.34
C LEU A 417 -62.63 29.18 38.04
N SER A 418 -63.47 28.15 38.25
CA SER A 418 -63.24 26.73 38.58
C SER A 418 -64.57 25.91 38.67
N HIS A 419 -64.51 24.58 38.38
CA HIS A 419 -65.30 23.41 38.90
C HIS A 419 -66.85 23.37 38.71
N LEU A 420 -67.58 22.27 38.37
CA LEU A 420 -67.37 20.84 38.08
C LEU A 420 -68.68 20.29 37.42
N SER A 421 -68.58 19.45 36.38
CA SER A 421 -69.32 18.18 36.14
C SER A 421 -69.67 17.88 34.67
N SER A 422 -69.15 16.72 34.22
CA SER A 422 -69.64 15.77 33.21
C SER A 422 -69.89 16.18 31.75
N ASN A 423 -69.17 15.46 30.88
CA ASN A 423 -69.63 14.74 29.68
C ASN A 423 -69.35 15.31 28.26
N VAL A 424 -68.48 14.53 27.57
CA VAL A 424 -68.47 14.11 26.15
C VAL A 424 -67.74 14.98 25.12
N ASP A 425 -66.45 14.69 25.00
CA ASP A 425 -65.65 14.37 23.80
C ASP A 425 -66.01 14.97 22.43
N SER A 426 -65.23 15.96 22.02
CA SER A 426 -65.02 16.34 20.61
C SER A 426 -63.72 15.70 20.07
N GLY A 427 -63.72 14.37 19.94
CA GLY A 427 -62.63 13.58 19.36
C GLY A 427 -63.03 12.73 18.14
N ALA A 428 -64.30 12.77 17.72
CA ALA A 428 -64.86 11.81 16.78
C ALA A 428 -64.59 12.10 15.28
N GLY A 429 -64.08 13.28 14.90
CA GLY A 429 -64.00 13.69 13.50
C GLY A 429 -62.91 13.02 12.65
N ILE A 430 -61.81 12.57 13.27
CA ILE A 430 -60.66 12.00 12.56
C ILE A 430 -60.70 10.45 12.57
N GLN A 431 -61.13 9.85 13.68
CA GLN A 431 -61.29 8.39 13.80
C GLN A 431 -62.46 7.83 12.98
N THR A 432 -63.55 8.58 12.80
CA THR A 432 -64.70 8.13 11.99
C THR A 432 -64.43 8.15 10.48
N THR A 433 -63.45 8.92 10.03
CA THR A 433 -63.05 8.96 8.61
C THR A 433 -62.02 7.88 8.26
N GLU A 434 -61.17 7.47 9.21
CA GLU A 434 -60.23 6.35 9.02
C GLU A 434 -60.95 5.01 8.95
N THR A 435 -61.96 4.81 9.79
CA THR A 435 -62.83 3.62 9.77
C THR A 435 -63.62 3.53 8.46
N ARG A 436 -64.18 4.63 7.95
CA ARG A 436 -64.93 4.62 6.68
C ARG A 436 -64.10 4.23 5.45
N LEU A 437 -62.82 4.59 5.39
CA LEU A 437 -61.95 4.26 4.25
C LEU A 437 -61.46 2.81 4.33
N ALA A 438 -61.19 2.32 5.54
CA ALA A 438 -60.93 0.90 5.79
C ALA A 438 -62.19 0.05 5.50
N ASP A 439 -63.38 0.50 5.90
CA ASP A 439 -64.66 -0.18 5.65
C ASP A 439 -65.04 -0.17 4.16
N LEU A 440 -64.74 0.91 3.41
CA LEU A 440 -64.93 0.98 1.96
C LEU A 440 -63.95 0.09 1.20
N LEU A 441 -62.71 0.01 1.67
CA LEU A 441 -61.74 -0.95 1.17
C LEU A 441 -62.24 -2.37 1.47
N ASP A 442 -62.50 -2.72 2.72
CA ASP A 442 -62.99 -4.06 3.09
C ASP A 442 -64.26 -4.44 2.32
N SER A 443 -65.25 -3.56 2.16
CA SER A 443 -66.46 -3.85 1.37
C SER A 443 -66.25 -4.03 -0.13
N THR A 444 -65.19 -3.46 -0.71
CA THR A 444 -64.84 -3.61 -2.14
C THR A 444 -63.84 -4.74 -2.38
N LEU A 445 -63.06 -5.12 -1.35
CA LEU A 445 -61.96 -6.06 -1.44
C LEU A 445 -62.41 -7.54 -1.37
N TRP A 446 -63.67 -7.85 -1.03
CA TRP A 446 -64.18 -9.23 -0.95
C TRP A 446 -64.92 -9.69 -2.21
N ASN A 447 -64.36 -9.46 -3.41
CA ASN A 447 -64.99 -9.85 -4.67
C ASN A 447 -64.42 -11.16 -5.25
N ARG A 448 -65.31 -12.14 -5.51
CA ARG A 448 -64.99 -13.51 -5.99
C ARG A 448 -64.44 -13.61 -7.43
N ARG A 449 -64.37 -12.51 -8.18
CA ARG A 449 -63.83 -12.50 -9.56
C ARG A 449 -62.76 -11.43 -9.71
N LEU A 450 -61.54 -11.84 -10.02
CA LEU A 450 -60.45 -10.97 -10.47
C LEU A 450 -60.83 -10.30 -11.80
N GLY A 451 -61.44 -9.13 -11.71
CA GLY A 451 -61.72 -8.25 -12.84
C GLY A 451 -60.54 -7.33 -13.16
N PRO A 452 -60.54 -6.68 -14.35
CA PRO A 452 -59.51 -5.68 -14.70
C PRO A 452 -59.40 -4.51 -13.70
N SER A 453 -60.48 -4.22 -12.97
CA SER A 453 -60.53 -3.18 -11.92
C SER A 453 -59.80 -3.62 -10.63
N SER A 454 -60.00 -4.86 -10.18
CA SER A 454 -59.32 -5.39 -8.98
C SER A 454 -57.82 -5.60 -9.21
N GLU A 455 -57.41 -5.98 -10.42
CA GLU A 455 -55.99 -6.10 -10.80
C GLU A 455 -55.26 -4.74 -10.70
N ARG A 456 -55.89 -3.66 -11.19
CA ARG A 456 -55.36 -2.28 -11.06
C ARG A 456 -55.28 -1.81 -9.62
N MET A 457 -56.24 -2.21 -8.78
CA MET A 457 -56.23 -1.87 -7.36
C MET A 457 -55.05 -2.54 -6.65
N VAL A 458 -54.85 -3.86 -6.83
CA VAL A 458 -53.69 -4.59 -6.29
C VAL A 458 -52.39 -3.94 -6.77
N TYR A 459 -52.29 -3.63 -8.06
CA TYR A 459 -51.10 -2.99 -8.62
C TYR A 459 -50.76 -1.65 -7.94
N ALA A 460 -51.76 -0.78 -7.76
CA ALA A 460 -51.57 0.50 -7.07
C ALA A 460 -51.18 0.32 -5.60
N LEU A 461 -51.78 -0.66 -4.90
CA LEU A 461 -51.43 -0.99 -3.51
C LEU A 461 -49.99 -1.49 -3.40
N VAL A 462 -49.56 -2.39 -4.29
CA VAL A 462 -48.18 -2.89 -4.32
C VAL A 462 -47.18 -1.74 -4.51
N GLN A 463 -47.44 -0.83 -5.45
CA GLN A 463 -46.55 0.32 -5.69
C GLN A 463 -46.40 1.22 -4.45
N GLN A 464 -47.50 1.49 -3.74
CA GLN A 464 -47.47 2.31 -2.53
C GLN A 464 -46.72 1.61 -1.38
N ILE A 465 -46.97 0.33 -1.17
CA ILE A 465 -46.29 -0.45 -0.13
C ILE A 465 -44.79 -0.54 -0.45
N PHE A 466 -44.42 -0.85 -1.69
CA PHE A 466 -43.03 -0.91 -2.13
C PHE A 466 -42.31 0.43 -1.91
N HIS A 467 -42.94 1.55 -2.27
CA HIS A 467 -42.40 2.88 -2.00
C HIS A 467 -42.16 3.11 -0.51
N GLY A 468 -43.12 2.74 0.35
CA GLY A 468 -42.96 2.84 1.81
C GLY A 468 -41.80 2.00 2.36
N ILE A 469 -41.65 0.75 1.88
CA ILE A 469 -40.53 -0.13 2.25
C ILE A 469 -39.20 0.48 1.81
N ARG A 470 -39.14 1.05 0.60
CA ARG A 470 -37.93 1.69 0.06
C ARG A 470 -37.45 2.87 0.89
N GLU A 471 -38.35 3.78 1.28
CA GLU A 471 -38.00 4.94 2.11
C GLU A 471 -37.52 4.51 3.50
N TYR A 472 -38.18 3.50 4.09
CA TYR A 472 -37.73 2.92 5.36
C TYR A 472 -36.36 2.25 5.22
N PHE A 473 -36.16 1.45 4.18
CA PHE A 473 -34.91 0.75 3.90
C PHE A 473 -33.75 1.72 3.75
N LEU A 474 -33.92 2.80 2.98
CA LEU A 474 -32.94 3.85 2.81
C LEU A 474 -32.53 4.48 4.15
N ALA A 475 -33.51 4.91 4.93
CA ALA A 475 -33.26 5.56 6.22
C ALA A 475 -32.62 4.61 7.23
N SER A 476 -33.09 3.35 7.30
CA SER A 476 -32.53 2.34 8.21
C SER A 476 -31.11 1.95 7.81
N ALA A 477 -30.86 1.63 6.54
CA ALA A 477 -29.53 1.25 6.06
C ALA A 477 -28.50 2.36 6.33
N GLU A 478 -28.83 3.61 5.99
CA GLU A 478 -27.97 4.76 6.26
C GLU A 478 -27.64 4.91 7.75
N LEU A 479 -28.68 4.92 8.60
CA LEU A 479 -28.52 5.04 10.04
C LEU A 479 -27.62 3.92 10.58
N LYS A 480 -27.84 2.69 10.12
CA LYS A 480 -27.09 1.53 10.56
C LYS A 480 -25.64 1.57 10.13
N PHE A 481 -25.32 1.90 8.89
CA PHE A 481 -23.94 2.04 8.46
C PHE A 481 -23.22 3.16 9.23
N ASN A 482 -23.90 4.27 9.53
CA ASN A 482 -23.32 5.31 10.37
C ASN A 482 -23.07 4.81 11.80
N CYS A 483 -24.05 4.18 12.45
CA CYS A 483 -23.95 3.77 13.86
C CYS A 483 -23.18 2.47 14.11
N PHE A 484 -23.12 1.55 13.14
CA PHE A 484 -22.57 0.21 13.30
C PHE A 484 -21.38 -0.09 12.38
N LEU A 485 -21.08 0.75 11.39
CA LEU A 485 -19.81 0.68 10.65
C LEU A 485 -18.90 1.85 11.02
N LEU A 486 -19.37 3.09 10.87
CA LEU A 486 -18.52 4.27 11.07
C LEU A 486 -18.20 4.54 12.55
N MET A 487 -19.21 4.57 13.44
CA MET A 487 -18.97 4.85 14.87
C MET A 487 -18.06 3.82 15.56
N PRO A 488 -18.18 2.49 15.32
CA PRO A 488 -17.24 1.53 15.90
C PRO A 488 -15.78 1.75 15.49
N VAL A 489 -15.53 2.24 14.27
CA VAL A 489 -14.16 2.60 13.85
C VAL A 489 -13.62 3.78 14.66
N VAL A 490 -14.48 4.69 15.11
CA VAL A 490 -14.08 5.84 15.93
C VAL A 490 -13.96 5.47 17.41
N ASP A 491 -14.92 4.70 17.94
CA ASP A 491 -15.07 4.51 19.39
C ASP A 491 -14.50 3.17 19.90
N LYS A 492 -14.63 2.08 19.12
CA LYS A 492 -14.26 0.72 19.56
C LYS A 492 -12.89 0.28 19.07
N LEU A 493 -12.54 0.62 17.84
CA LEU A 493 -11.25 0.27 17.24
C LEU A 493 -10.05 0.68 18.12
N PRO A 494 -10.02 1.89 18.74
CA PRO A 494 -8.90 2.27 19.61
C PRO A 494 -8.67 1.33 20.78
N ALA A 495 -9.74 0.83 21.42
CA ALA A 495 -9.64 -0.07 22.55
C ALA A 495 -9.21 -1.47 22.09
N LEU A 496 -9.83 -1.99 21.03
CA LEU A 496 -9.53 -3.33 20.51
C LEU A 496 -8.11 -3.46 19.96
N LEU A 497 -7.62 -2.45 19.22
CA LEU A 497 -6.25 -2.46 18.75
C LEU A 497 -5.24 -2.37 19.90
N ARG A 498 -5.56 -1.60 20.94
CA ARG A 498 -4.72 -1.54 22.14
C ARG A 498 -4.68 -2.87 22.85
N GLU A 499 -5.82 -3.52 23.07
CA GLU A 499 -5.90 -4.83 23.73
C GLU A 499 -5.15 -5.92 22.94
N ASP A 500 -5.32 -6.00 21.61
CA ASP A 500 -4.55 -6.94 20.77
C ASP A 500 -3.04 -6.70 20.86
N LEU A 501 -2.63 -5.43 20.88
CA LEU A 501 -1.23 -5.04 20.93
C LEU A 501 -0.60 -5.29 22.31
N GLU A 502 -1.31 -5.00 23.39
CA GLU A 502 -0.87 -5.32 24.76
C GLU A 502 -0.76 -6.82 24.98
N SER A 503 -1.77 -7.61 24.56
CA SER A 503 -1.70 -9.08 24.61
C SER A 503 -0.48 -9.58 23.85
N ALA A 504 -0.23 -9.06 22.65
CA ALA A 504 0.93 -9.45 21.85
C ALA A 504 2.27 -9.08 22.49
N PHE A 505 2.32 -7.99 23.27
CA PHE A 505 3.52 -7.58 24.01
C PHE A 505 3.76 -8.42 25.28
N GLU A 506 2.74 -9.06 25.82
CA GLU A 506 2.83 -9.98 26.95
C GLU A 506 3.19 -11.41 26.51
N ASP A 507 2.66 -11.86 25.36
CA ASP A 507 2.85 -13.21 24.86
C ASP A 507 4.27 -13.45 24.30
N ASP A 508 4.64 -12.75 23.21
CA ASP A 508 5.94 -12.94 22.56
C ASP A 508 6.33 -11.70 21.74
N LEU A 509 7.22 -10.88 22.31
CA LEU A 509 7.76 -9.70 21.65
C LEU A 509 8.58 -10.03 20.40
N ASP A 510 9.14 -11.24 20.33
CA ASP A 510 9.94 -11.66 19.19
C ASP A 510 9.05 -11.82 17.96
N ASN A 511 7.85 -12.38 18.13
CA ASN A 511 6.85 -12.48 17.06
C ASN A 511 6.30 -11.12 16.61
N VAL A 512 6.40 -10.08 17.45
CA VAL A 512 5.89 -8.75 17.13
C VAL A 512 6.92 -7.90 16.41
N PHE A 513 8.17 -7.93 16.86
CA PHE A 513 9.22 -7.05 16.34
C PHE A 513 10.34 -7.75 15.58
N ASP A 514 10.36 -9.09 15.54
CA ASP A 514 11.43 -9.92 14.95
C ASP A 514 12.80 -9.67 15.60
N ILE A 515 12.80 -9.64 16.93
CA ILE A 515 13.94 -9.24 17.76
C ILE A 515 15.12 -10.19 17.51
N SER A 516 14.88 -11.48 17.38
CA SER A 516 15.90 -12.51 17.15
C SER A 516 16.60 -12.33 15.81
N ASN A 517 15.87 -12.10 14.72
CA ASN A 517 16.49 -11.86 13.41
C ASN A 517 17.21 -10.52 13.37
N LEU A 518 16.63 -9.47 13.95
CA LEU A 518 17.28 -8.16 14.05
C LEU A 518 18.57 -8.23 14.87
N ARG A 519 18.53 -8.90 16.03
CA ARG A 519 19.70 -9.12 16.89
C ARG A 519 20.74 -10.00 16.22
N HIS A 520 20.33 -11.02 15.48
CA HIS A 520 21.24 -11.86 14.71
C HIS A 520 21.92 -11.06 13.59
N SER A 521 21.16 -10.26 12.84
CA SER A 521 21.66 -9.40 11.76
C SER A 521 22.66 -8.36 12.29
N LEU A 522 22.29 -7.60 13.33
CA LEU A 522 23.19 -6.65 13.98
C LEU A 522 24.40 -7.34 14.62
N GLY A 523 24.21 -8.52 15.19
CA GLY A 523 25.29 -9.35 15.72
C GLY A 523 26.24 -9.87 14.62
N GLN A 524 25.74 -10.14 13.43
CA GLN A 524 26.56 -10.50 12.27
C GLN A 524 27.34 -9.28 11.77
N GLN A 525 26.69 -8.13 11.57
CA GLN A 525 27.35 -6.89 11.16
C GLN A 525 28.43 -6.46 12.14
N LYS A 526 28.18 -6.60 13.45
CA LYS A 526 29.19 -6.39 14.49
C LYS A 526 30.41 -7.30 14.29
N ARG A 527 30.20 -8.61 14.12
CA ARG A 527 31.29 -9.58 13.89
C ARG A 527 32.09 -9.25 12.63
N GLU A 528 31.43 -8.90 11.53
CA GLU A 528 32.07 -8.52 10.28
C GLU A 528 32.93 -7.26 10.44
N THR A 529 32.39 -6.23 11.11
CA THR A 529 33.11 -4.97 11.39
C THR A 529 34.30 -5.20 12.33
N GLU A 530 34.17 -6.08 13.33
CA GLU A 530 35.29 -6.46 14.21
C GLU A 530 36.40 -7.20 13.46
N ILE A 531 36.04 -8.08 12.53
CA ILE A 531 37.00 -8.78 11.67
C ILE A 531 37.73 -7.78 10.76
N GLU A 532 36.99 -6.84 10.16
CA GLU A 532 37.55 -5.77 9.33
C GLU A 532 38.53 -4.90 10.13
N LEU A 533 38.15 -4.47 11.34
CA LEU A 533 39.00 -3.66 12.22
C LEU A 533 40.29 -4.40 12.58
N LYS A 534 40.21 -5.70 12.91
CA LYS A 534 41.40 -6.56 13.13
C LYS A 534 42.28 -6.67 11.89
N ARG A 535 41.69 -6.76 10.68
CA ARG A 535 42.44 -6.80 9.42
C ARG A 535 43.18 -5.49 9.16
N ILE A 536 42.51 -4.35 9.34
CA ILE A 536 43.11 -3.02 9.18
C ILE A 536 44.25 -2.84 10.19
N GLN A 537 44.07 -3.26 11.44
CA GLN A 537 45.10 -3.16 12.47
C GLN A 537 46.33 -4.02 12.14
N ARG A 538 46.12 -5.26 11.67
CA ARG A 538 47.23 -6.13 11.20
C ARG A 538 47.96 -5.52 10.00
N LEU A 539 47.24 -4.88 9.09
CA LEU A 539 47.85 -4.26 7.92
C LEU A 539 48.68 -3.04 8.32
N LYS A 540 48.17 -2.19 9.23
CA LYS A 540 48.90 -1.06 9.81
C LYS A 540 50.20 -1.52 10.47
N GLU A 541 50.14 -2.59 11.26
CA GLU A 541 51.30 -3.18 11.91
C GLU A 541 52.35 -3.67 10.91
N LYS A 542 51.92 -4.36 9.84
CA LYS A 542 52.83 -4.80 8.77
C LYS A 542 53.54 -3.64 8.08
N PHE A 543 52.83 -2.58 7.72
CA PHE A 543 53.44 -1.40 7.11
C PHE A 543 54.47 -0.74 8.04
N ARG A 544 54.18 -0.68 9.34
CA ARG A 544 55.12 -0.18 10.34
C ARG A 544 56.38 -1.04 10.44
N GLN A 545 56.22 -2.36 10.55
CA GLN A 545 57.36 -3.29 10.63
C GLN A 545 58.26 -3.22 9.39
N ILE A 546 57.66 -3.15 8.19
CA ILE A 546 58.42 -3.03 6.95
C ILE A 546 59.17 -1.68 6.92
N GLN A 547 58.54 -0.58 7.35
CA GLN A 547 59.21 0.71 7.43
C GLN A 547 60.41 0.67 8.39
N GLU A 548 60.26 0.05 9.55
CA GLU A 548 61.34 -0.13 10.53
C GLU A 548 62.50 -0.94 9.95
N GLN A 549 62.20 -2.06 9.27
CA GLN A 549 63.21 -2.90 8.59
C GLN A 549 63.94 -2.14 7.48
N LEU A 550 63.24 -1.36 6.67
CA LEU A 550 63.82 -0.59 5.57
C LEU A 550 64.69 0.57 6.09
N ASN A 551 64.28 1.25 7.16
CA ASN A 551 65.09 2.27 7.80
C ASN A 551 66.37 1.66 8.39
N PHE A 552 66.29 0.49 9.02
CA PHE A 552 67.45 -0.24 9.55
C PHE A 552 68.43 -0.66 8.44
N ALA A 553 67.90 -1.23 7.36
CA ALA A 553 68.72 -1.65 6.21
C ALA A 553 69.41 -0.47 5.52
N SER A 554 68.74 0.69 5.45
CA SER A 554 69.32 1.92 4.89
C SER A 554 70.47 2.45 5.75
N SER A 555 70.34 2.40 7.08
CA SER A 555 71.41 2.83 8.01
C SER A 555 72.65 1.92 8.02
N CYS A 556 72.53 0.65 7.61
CA CYS A 556 73.66 -0.28 7.51
C CYS A 556 74.43 -0.19 6.18
N VAL A 557 73.94 0.55 5.18
CA VAL A 557 74.61 0.71 3.87
C VAL A 557 75.43 2.01 3.80
N GLU A 558 75.24 2.94 4.74
CA GLU A 558 75.99 4.20 4.85
C GLU A 558 77.18 4.15 5.84
N ALA A 559 77.47 2.99 6.44
CA ALA A 559 78.64 2.72 7.28
C ALA A 559 79.51 1.63 6.64
#